data_AF-A0A368FSX7-F1
#
_entry.id   AF-A0A368FSX7-F1
#
_cell.length_a   1.000
_cell.length_b   1.000
_cell.length_c   1.000
_cell.angle_alpha   90.00
_cell.angle_beta   90.00
_cell.angle_gamma   90.00
#
_symmetry.space_group_name_H-M   'P 1'
#
loop_
_entity.id
_entity.type
_entity.pdbx_description
1 polymer ?
#
loop_
_entity_poly.entity_id
_entity_poly.type
_entity_poly.pdbx_seq_one_letter_code
_entity_poly.pdbx_strand_id
1 'polypeptide(L)' 'MATEQLSQFLERDLENENLVTLKQKVQDNYRYVDQRRLVLLKHCQEGTERDIWQYTA' A
#
# COMPACT_ATOMS: atom_id res chain seq x y z
N MET A 1 -5.09 5.18 -2.90
CA MET A 1 -6.14 4.86 -1.90
C MET A 1 -5.79 3.70 -0.99
N ALA A 2 -5.01 2.70 -1.40
CA ALA A 2 -4.67 1.56 -0.53
C ALA A 2 -4.07 1.99 0.83
N THR A 3 -3.11 2.91 0.83
CA THR A 3 -2.50 3.44 2.05
C THR A 3 -3.51 4.16 2.95
N GLU A 4 -4.33 5.05 2.38
CA GLU A 4 -5.37 5.78 3.12
C GLU A 4 -6.42 4.84 3.73
N GLN A 5 -6.81 3.79 3.01
CA GLN A 5 -7.76 2.79 3.50
C GLN A 5 -7.21 2.01 4.69
N LEU A 6 -5.92 1.65 4.67
CA LEU A 6 -5.26 1.04 5.81
C LEU A 6 -5.16 2.03 6.99
N SER A 7 -4.79 3.29 6.75
CA SER A 7 -4.72 4.31 7.82
C SER A 7 -6.07 4.52 8.49
N GLN A 8 -7.13 4.73 7.69
CA GLN A 8 -8.48 4.88 8.19
C GLN A 8 -8.92 3.66 9.02
N PHE A 9 -8.65 2.44 8.52
CA PHE A 9 -9.03 1.22 9.22
C PHE A 9 -8.36 1.14 10.59
N LEU A 10 -7.08 1.49 10.69
CA LEU A 10 -6.32 1.47 11.93
C LEU A 10 -6.73 2.58 12.91
N GLU A 11 -7.07 3.77 12.41
CA GLU A 11 -7.35 4.95 13.22
C GLU A 11 -8.81 5.06 13.69
N ARG A 12 -9.77 4.49 12.96
CA ARG A 12 -11.20 4.71 13.20
C ARG A 12 -12.00 3.44 13.35
N ASP A 13 -11.75 2.45 12.50
CA ASP A 13 -12.59 1.27 12.41
C ASP A 13 -12.16 0.17 13.41
N LEU A 14 -10.92 0.26 13.90
CA LEU A 14 -10.29 -0.74 14.77
C LEU A 14 -11.04 -0.98 16.08
N GLU A 15 -11.57 0.08 16.70
CA GLU A 15 -12.29 0.00 17.99
C GLU A 15 -13.66 -0.69 17.86
N ASN A 16 -14.21 -0.76 16.64
CA ASN A 16 -15.54 -1.30 16.36
C ASN A 16 -15.51 -2.73 15.80
N GLU A 17 -14.32 -3.34 15.66
CA GLU A 17 -14.14 -4.66 15.04
C GLU A 17 -14.00 -5.79 16.07
N ASN A 18 -14.52 -6.96 15.72
CA ASN A 18 -14.29 -8.17 16.51
C ASN A 18 -12.83 -8.64 16.36
N LEU A 19 -12.19 -9.09 17.45
CA LEU A 19 -10.79 -9.53 17.45
C LEU A 19 -10.47 -10.61 16.39
N VAL A 20 -11.43 -11.48 16.07
CA VAL A 20 -11.25 -12.54 15.06
C VAL A 20 -11.19 -11.94 13.64
N THR A 21 -12.08 -11.00 13.31
CA THR A 21 -12.13 -10.36 11.99
C THR A 21 -11.05 -9.29 11.83
N LEU A 22 -10.67 -8.63 12.94
CA LEU A 22 -9.67 -7.58 12.98
C LEU A 22 -8.32 -8.06 12.43
N LYS A 23 -7.80 -9.19 12.95
CA LYS A 23 -6.50 -9.71 12.52
C LYS A 23 -6.45 -9.97 11.02
N GLN A 24 -7.50 -10.59 10.47
CA GLN A 24 -7.58 -10.91 9.05
C GLN A 24 -7.62 -9.63 8.20
N LYS A 25 -8.50 -8.68 8.55
CA LYS A 25 -8.66 -7.42 7.83
C LYS A 25 -7.40 -6.56 7.83
N VAL A 26 -6.70 -6.45 8.98
CA VAL A 26 -5.42 -5.74 9.05
C VAL A 26 -4.39 -6.40 8.14
N GLN A 27 -4.26 -7.73 8.21
CA GLN A 27 -3.27 -8.46 7.42
C GLN A 27 -3.50 -8.32 5.92
N ASP A 28 -4.75 -8.42 5.47
CA ASP A 28 -5.08 -8.32 4.05
C ASP A 28 -4.86 -6.91 3.52
N ASN A 29 -5.30 -5.88 4.25
CA ASN A 29 -5.07 -4.48 3.86
C ASN A 29 -3.58 -4.14 3.82
N TYR A 30 -2.81 -4.55 4.83
CA TYR A 30 -1.36 -4.34 4.86
C TYR A 30 -0.64 -5.03 3.69
N ARG A 31 -0.94 -6.31 3.44
CA ARG A 31 -0.33 -7.07 2.33
C ARG A 31 -0.60 -6.41 0.99
N TYR A 32 -1.82 -5.93 0.78
CA TYR A 32 -2.18 -5.24 -0.45
C TYR A 32 -1.41 -3.92 -0.62
N VAL A 33 -1.30 -3.11 0.45
CA VAL A 33 -0.51 -1.87 0.44
C VAL A 33 0.96 -2.14 0.10
N ASP A 34 1.57 -3.14 0.72
CA ASP A 34 2.98 -3.48 0.45
C ASP A 34 3.18 -4.00 -0.98
N GLN A 35 2.28 -4.84 -1.49
CA GLN A 35 2.32 -5.27 -2.89
C GLN A 35 2.24 -4.09 -3.86
N ARG A 36 1.34 -3.12 -3.61
CA ARG A 36 1.24 -1.91 -4.44
C ARG A 36 2.51 -1.07 -4.39
N ARG A 37 3.12 -0.94 -3.22
CA ARG A 37 4.40 -0.23 -3.04
C ARG A 37 5.52 -0.92 -3.82
N LEU A 38 5.62 -2.24 -3.73
CA LEU A 38 6.64 -3.02 -4.44
C LEU A 38 6.51 -2.88 -5.96
N VAL A 39 5.29 -2.99 -6.49
CA VAL A 39 5.04 -2.81 -7.93
C VAL A 39 5.43 -1.41 -8.40
N LEU A 40 5.06 -0.37 -7.64
CA LEU A 40 5.42 1.00 -7.96
C LEU A 40 6.94 1.19 -8.00
N LEU A 41 7.64 0.75 -6.95
CA LEU A 41 9.09 0.90 -6.85
C LEU A 41 9.81 0.12 -7.94
N LYS A 42 9.36 -1.10 -8.24
CA LYS A 42 9.91 -1.90 -9.33
C LYS A 42 9.74 -1.19 -10.68
N HIS A 43 8.57 -0.61 -10.94
CA HIS A 43 8.33 0.13 -12.18
C HIS A 43 9.22 1.39 -12.28
N CYS A 44 9.38 2.13 -11.18
CA CYS A 44 10.30 3.27 -11.13
C CYS A 44 11.75 2.84 -11.39
N GLN A 45 12.19 1.75 -10.76
CA GLN A 45 13.52 1.18 -10.98
C GLN A 45 13.72 0.78 -12.45
N GLU A 46 12.79 0.02 -13.03
CA GLU A 46 12.86 -0.39 -14.44
C GLU A 46 12.95 0.81 -15.39
N GLY A 47 12.18 1.87 -15.14
CA GLY A 47 12.25 3.07 -15.98
C GLY A 47 13.54 3.89 -15.77
N THR A 48 14.18 3.77 -14.60
CA THR A 48 15.50 4.36 -14.37
C THR A 48 16.58 3.58 -15.11
N GLU A 49 16.55 2.25 -15.04
CA GLU A 49 17.51 1.37 -15.72
C GLU A 49 17.43 1.44 -17.25
N ARG A 50 16.28 1.85 -17.79
CA ARG A 50 16.02 1.94 -19.22
C ARG A 50 16.05 3.37 -19.76
N ASP A 51 16.48 4.35 -18.96
CA ASP A 51 16.49 5.77 -19.32
C ASP A 51 15.12 6.31 -19.83
N ILE A 52 14.03 5.73 -19.32
CA ILE A 52 12.64 6.12 -19.66
C ILE A 52 12.29 7.44 -18.99
N TRP A 53 12.72 7.64 -17.74
CA TRP A 53 12.45 8.86 -16.99
C TRP A 53 13.47 9.94 -17.37
N GLN A 54 13.01 10.97 -18.06
CA GLN A 54 13.83 12.14 -18.38
C GLN A 54 13.23 13.37 -17.71
N TYR A 55 14.08 14.14 -17.04
CA TYR A 55 13.69 15.42 -16.49
C TYR A 55 13.73 16.48 -17.59
N THR A 56 12.56 16.97 -17.99
CA THR A 56 12.43 18.16 -18.84
C THR A 56 12.08 19.35 -17.94
N ALA A 57 13.02 20.28 -17.81
CA ALA A 57 12.89 21.50 -17.03
C ALA A 57 11.95 22.52 -17.70
#